data_AF-A0A1B9SML7-F1
#
_entry.id   AF-A0A1B9SML7-F1
#
_cell.length_a   1.000
_cell.length_b   1.000
_cell.length_c   1.000
_cell.angle_alpha   90.00
_cell.angle_beta   90.00
_cell.angle_gamma   90.00
#
_symmetry.space_group_name_H-M   'P 1'
#
loop_
_entity.id
_entity.type
_entity.pdbx_description
1 polymer ?
#
loop_
_entity_poly.entity_id
_entity_poly.type
_entity_poly.pdbx_seq_one_letter_code
_entity_poly.pdbx_strand_id
1 'polypeptide(L)'
;MKASVIVAAAIVLSAATAHAAPPSDISDLVGARAAGAESEMQARGYEDVGGNNTWWNAASGTCAKVHVSNGRYSRIDKLKPSQCGQQGK
;
A
#
# COMPACT_ATOMS: atom_id res chain seq x y z
N MET A 1 -58.04 3.07 -17.64
CA MET A 1 -56.95 3.26 -16.67
C MET A 1 -55.63 3.10 -17.42
N LYS A 2 -54.82 4.15 -17.54
CA LYS A 2 -53.51 4.11 -18.23
C LYS A 2 -52.44 4.04 -17.15
N ALA A 3 -51.82 2.88 -16.98
CA ALA A 3 -50.71 2.70 -16.04
C ALA A 3 -49.42 3.18 -16.71
N SER A 4 -48.91 4.33 -16.27
CA SER A 4 -47.58 4.80 -16.63
C SER A 4 -46.53 3.97 -15.89
N VAL A 5 -45.71 3.24 -16.65
CA VAL A 5 -44.56 2.51 -16.12
C VAL A 5 -43.43 3.52 -15.94
N ILE A 6 -43.12 3.87 -14.69
CA ILE A 6 -41.94 4.67 -14.35
C ILE A 6 -40.75 3.71 -14.32
N VAL A 7 -39.89 3.77 -15.34
CA VAL A 7 -38.62 3.04 -15.36
C VAL A 7 -37.62 3.82 -14.51
N ALA A 8 -37.39 3.37 -13.27
CA ALA A 8 -36.32 3.89 -12.43
C ALA A 8 -34.97 3.29 -12.89
N ALA A 9 -34.13 4.08 -13.55
CA ALA A 9 -32.77 3.69 -13.90
C ALA A 9 -31.88 3.74 -12.64
N ALA A 10 -31.56 2.57 -12.08
CA ALA A 10 -30.63 2.47 -10.96
C ALA A 10 -29.18 2.63 -11.46
N ILE A 11 -28.58 3.80 -11.22
CA ILE A 11 -27.16 4.06 -11.52
C ILE A 11 -26.33 3.42 -10.41
N VAL A 12 -25.66 2.30 -10.70
CA VAL A 12 -24.74 1.66 -9.77
C VAL A 12 -23.41 2.43 -9.81
N LEU A 13 -23.19 3.34 -8.86
CA LEU A 13 -21.87 3.96 -8.68
C LEU A 13 -20.92 2.92 -8.06
N SER A 14 -20.07 2.31 -8.89
CA SER A 14 -18.95 1.51 -8.39
C SER A 14 -17.89 2.46 -7.82
N ALA A 15 -17.84 2.59 -6.50
CA ALA A 15 -16.73 3.25 -5.83
C ALA A 15 -15.47 2.38 -5.98
N ALA A 16 -14.57 2.74 -6.90
CA ALA A 16 -13.25 2.13 -6.98
C ALA A 16 -12.49 2.48 -5.70
N THR A 17 -12.15 1.46 -4.90
CA THR A 17 -11.27 1.63 -3.75
C THR A 17 -9.86 1.93 -4.27
N ALA A 18 -9.53 3.22 -4.35
CA ALA A 18 -8.20 3.67 -4.70
C ALA A 18 -7.22 3.23 -3.60
N HIS A 19 -6.48 2.16 -3.87
CA HIS A 19 -5.34 1.76 -3.05
C HIS A 19 -4.18 2.68 -3.40
N ALA A 20 -3.51 3.23 -2.39
CA ALA A 20 -2.32 4.05 -2.62
C ALA A 20 -1.28 3.22 -3.39
N ALA A 21 -0.75 3.79 -4.47
CA ALA A 21 0.32 3.14 -5.21
C ALA A 21 1.55 2.94 -4.30
N PRO A 22 2.28 1.83 -4.47
CA PRO A 22 3.52 1.63 -3.74
C PRO A 22 4.53 2.74 -4.07
N PRO A 23 5.44 3.10 -3.15
CA PRO A 23 6.55 3.98 -3.46
C PRO A 23 7.34 3.44 -4.66
N SER A 24 7.68 4.32 -5.61
CA SER A 24 8.21 3.91 -6.92
C SER A 24 9.51 3.13 -6.83
N ASP A 25 10.36 3.46 -5.86
CA ASP A 25 11.66 2.87 -5.60
C ASP A 25 11.61 1.45 -5.01
N ILE A 26 10.43 0.98 -4.59
CA ILE A 26 10.21 -0.38 -4.08
C ILE A 26 8.98 -1.05 -4.70
N SER A 27 8.38 -0.43 -5.71
CA SER A 27 7.16 -0.93 -6.37
C SER A 27 7.40 -2.26 -7.10
N ASP A 28 8.62 -2.51 -7.54
CA ASP A 28 9.07 -3.74 -8.18
C ASP A 28 9.11 -4.94 -7.22
N LEU A 29 9.10 -4.70 -5.91
CA LEU A 29 9.14 -5.76 -4.90
C LEU A 29 7.77 -6.43 -4.69
N VAL A 30 6.69 -5.88 -5.24
CA VAL A 30 5.36 -6.53 -5.20
C VAL A 30 5.41 -7.86 -5.97
N GLY A 31 5.03 -8.94 -5.30
CA GLY A 31 5.06 -10.31 -5.80
C GLY A 31 6.36 -11.07 -5.52
N ALA A 32 7.42 -10.38 -5.11
CA ALA A 32 8.69 -11.00 -4.75
C ALA A 32 8.55 -11.86 -3.49
N ARG A 33 9.44 -12.86 -3.33
CA ARG A 33 9.51 -13.66 -2.10
C ARG A 33 9.98 -12.79 -0.95
N ALA A 34 9.33 -12.91 0.20
CA ALA A 34 9.52 -12.02 1.35
C ALA A 34 11.00 -11.88 1.75
N ALA A 35 11.71 -12.99 1.97
CA ALA A 35 13.12 -12.95 2.40
C ALA A 35 14.04 -12.18 1.42
N GLY A 36 13.83 -12.35 0.11
CA GLY A 36 14.60 -11.61 -0.90
C GLY A 36 14.19 -10.14 -0.96
N ALA A 37 12.90 -9.87 -0.90
CA ALA A 37 12.37 -8.50 -0.89
C ALA A 37 12.81 -7.71 0.35
N GLU A 38 12.90 -8.33 1.53
CA GLU A 38 13.41 -7.71 2.76
C GLU A 38 14.89 -7.33 2.62
N SER A 39 15.68 -8.18 1.98
CA SER A 39 17.08 -7.88 1.67
C SER A 39 17.19 -6.69 0.70
N GLU A 40 16.33 -6.63 -0.31
CA GLU A 40 16.24 -5.51 -1.24
C GLU A 40 15.78 -4.21 -0.57
N MET A 41 14.79 -4.29 0.33
CA MET A 41 14.35 -3.14 1.14
C MET A 41 15.53 -2.54 1.90
N GLN A 42 16.29 -3.38 2.62
CA GLN A 42 17.48 -2.96 3.36
C GLN A 42 18.57 -2.39 2.44
N ALA A 43 18.85 -3.04 1.31
CA ALA A 43 19.82 -2.55 0.32
C ALA A 43 19.44 -1.17 -0.25
N ARG A 44 18.15 -0.86 -0.30
CA ARG A 44 17.60 0.43 -0.75
C ARG A 44 17.46 1.46 0.37
N GLY A 45 17.95 1.15 1.58
CA GLY A 45 17.99 2.07 2.72
C GLY A 45 16.67 2.14 3.51
N TYR A 46 15.81 1.12 3.41
CA TYR A 46 14.67 0.97 4.29
C TYR A 46 15.05 0.17 5.54
N GLU A 47 14.62 0.67 6.69
CA GLU A 47 14.80 0.04 8.01
C GLU A 47 13.44 -0.38 8.58
N ASP A 48 13.35 -1.55 9.22
CA ASP A 48 12.13 -1.93 9.97
C ASP A 48 12.04 -1.11 11.25
N VAL A 49 10.94 -0.38 11.42
CA VAL A 49 10.71 0.57 12.52
C VAL A 49 9.47 0.25 13.35
N GLY A 50 8.80 -0.87 13.09
CA GLY A 50 7.50 -1.14 13.69
C GLY A 50 7.15 -2.60 13.91
N GLY A 51 8.06 -3.53 13.63
CA GLY A 51 7.91 -4.96 13.95
C GLY A 51 6.70 -5.64 13.29
N ASN A 52 6.13 -5.01 12.26
CA ASN A 52 4.91 -5.45 11.59
C ASN A 52 4.99 -5.10 10.10
N ASN A 53 6.18 -5.37 9.52
CA ASN A 53 6.52 -5.06 8.15
C ASN A 53 6.33 -3.58 7.82
N THR A 54 6.68 -2.70 8.76
CA THR A 54 6.62 -1.25 8.60
C THR A 54 8.05 -0.74 8.46
N TRP A 55 8.32 -0.06 7.36
CA TRP A 55 9.64 0.28 6.90
C TRP A 55 9.80 1.78 6.71
N TRP A 56 10.94 2.30 7.12
CA TRP A 56 11.28 3.71 7.00
C TRP A 56 12.54 3.89 6.15
N ASN A 57 12.48 4.78 5.17
CA ASN A 57 13.65 5.27 4.45
C ASN A 57 13.92 6.71 4.88
N ALA A 58 15.01 6.91 5.65
CA ALA A 58 15.36 8.23 6.18
C ALA A 58 15.82 9.22 5.11
N ALA A 59 16.41 8.74 4.02
CA ALA A 59 16.90 9.60 2.94
C ALA A 59 15.75 10.20 2.12
N SER A 60 14.69 9.41 1.86
CA SER A 60 13.51 9.88 1.10
C SER A 60 12.35 10.36 1.97
N GLY A 61 12.40 10.12 3.28
CA GLY A 61 11.28 10.39 4.19
C GLY A 61 10.07 9.47 3.95
N THR A 62 10.29 8.30 3.33
CA THR A 62 9.20 7.40 2.94
C THR A 62 8.92 6.38 4.04
N CYS A 63 7.66 6.31 4.45
CA CYS A 63 7.13 5.25 5.30
C CYS A 63 6.34 4.26 4.43
N ALA A 64 6.67 2.98 4.50
CA ALA A 64 6.03 1.92 3.73
C ALA A 64 5.54 0.81 4.66
N LYS A 65 4.37 0.22 4.38
CA LYS A 65 3.90 -1.00 5.03
C LYS A 65 3.75 -2.10 4.02
N VAL A 66 4.40 -3.22 4.29
CA VAL A 66 4.35 -4.40 3.45
C VAL A 66 3.32 -5.38 4.00
N HIS A 67 2.49 -5.90 3.11
CA HIS A 67 1.62 -7.02 3.39
C HIS A 67 2.23 -8.27 2.80
N VAL A 68 2.33 -9.32 3.61
CA VAL A 68 2.89 -10.61 3.18
C VAL A 68 1.76 -11.63 3.12
N SER A 69 1.62 -12.31 1.98
CA SER A 69 0.71 -13.42 1.80
C SER A 69 1.39 -14.50 0.98
N ASN A 70 1.19 -15.77 1.36
CA ASN A 70 1.83 -16.92 0.71
C ASN A 70 3.35 -16.76 0.55
N GLY A 71 4.02 -16.22 1.58
CA GLY A 71 5.47 -15.98 1.59
C GLY A 71 5.97 -14.91 0.61
N ARG A 72 5.07 -14.06 0.09
CA ARG A 72 5.38 -13.01 -0.89
C ARG A 72 4.81 -11.67 -0.48
N TYR A 73 5.42 -10.60 -0.94
CA TYR A 73 4.88 -9.24 -0.79
C TYR A 73 3.63 -9.12 -1.66
N SER A 74 2.45 -9.16 -1.06
CA SER A 74 1.19 -9.05 -1.80
C SER A 74 0.84 -7.60 -2.13
N ARG A 75 1.28 -6.66 -1.29
CA ARG A 75 1.04 -5.23 -1.42
C ARG A 75 2.08 -4.45 -0.63
N ILE A 76 2.39 -3.24 -1.09
CA ILE A 76 3.14 -2.24 -0.34
C ILE A 76 2.32 -0.96 -0.33
N ASP A 77 1.99 -0.46 0.85
CA ASP A 77 1.27 0.79 1.04
C ASP A 77 2.23 1.90 1.47
N LYS A 78 2.09 3.09 0.88
CA LYS A 78 2.75 4.29 1.40
C LYS A 78 1.95 4.83 2.59
N LEU A 79 2.63 5.03 3.70
CA LEU A 79 2.06 5.53 4.95
C LEU A 79 2.55 6.96 5.25
N LYS A 80 1.91 7.61 6.22
CA LYS A 80 2.42 8.88 6.78
C LYS A 80 3.69 8.62 7.61
N PRO A 81 4.67 9.53 7.62
CA PRO A 81 5.89 9.38 8.44
C PRO A 81 5.63 9.09 9.92
N SER A 82 4.57 9.68 10.50
CA SER A 82 4.18 9.44 11.89
C SER A 82 3.85 7.98 12.20
N GLN A 83 3.42 7.20 11.20
CA GLN A 83 3.15 5.77 11.36
C GLN A 83 4.42 4.93 11.42
N CYS A 84 5.55 5.48 10.97
CA CYS A 84 6.90 4.95 11.14
C CYS A 84 7.60 5.55 12.39
N GLY A 85 6.85 6.18 13.31
CA GLY A 85 7.41 6.83 14.48
C GLY A 85 8.12 8.17 14.20
N GLN A 86 8.05 8.67 12.97
CA GLN A 86 8.70 9.92 12.56
C GLN A 86 7.70 11.07 12.72
N GLN A 87 7.63 11.62 13.93
CA GLN A 87 6.81 12.79 14.23
C GLN A 87 7.60 14.07 13.90
N GLY A 88 7.08 14.90 12.98
CA GLY A 88 7.58 16.27 12.77
C GLY A 88 8.86 16.43 11.93
N LYS A 89 9.04 15.64 10.88
CA LYS A 89 10.10 15.88 9.87
C LYS A 89 9.53 16.72 8.73
#